data_AF-A0A9Q8VGL7-F1
#
_entry.id   AF-A0A9Q8VGL7-F1
#
_cell.length_a   1.000
_cell.length_b   1.000
_cell.length_c   1.000
_cell.angle_alpha   90.00
_cell.angle_beta   90.00
_cell.angle_gamma   90.00
#
_symmetry.space_group_name_H-M   'P 1'
#
loop_
_entity.id
_entity.type
_entity.pdbx_description
1 polymer ?
#
loop_
_entity_poly.entity_id
_entity_poly.type
_entity_poly.pdbx_seq_one_letter_code
_entity_poly.pdbx_strand_id
1 'polypeptide(L)'
;MFGFRKTLDIITVFHKAGSPASTRVANLLKEISVNLQTGATMDQASNYTLPKRDPFDLNITEEPPTPEQVQTILEYVGKDNISQIIKGARDEKDALRKFKESKENFVRPVVSVARPMRLHRYPLPAAGTLANALQTVDWNNGKAIAGANDSEILKLVNATKL
;
A
#
# COMPACT_ATOMS: atom_id res chain seq x y z
N MET A 1 -24.33 -17.41 -11.01
CA MET A 1 -24.00 -16.11 -11.62
C MET A 1 -22.55 -15.79 -11.26
N PHE A 2 -21.59 -16.02 -12.15
CA PHE A 2 -20.19 -15.69 -11.90
C PHE A 2 -19.99 -14.19 -12.13
N GLY A 3 -20.19 -13.41 -11.07
CA GLY A 3 -19.84 -12.00 -11.08
C GLY A 3 -18.33 -11.87 -11.21
N PHE A 4 -17.86 -11.15 -12.24
CA PHE A 4 -16.49 -10.70 -12.33
C PHE A 4 -16.20 -9.87 -11.07
N ARG A 5 -15.48 -10.47 -10.12
CA ARG A 5 -14.99 -9.79 -8.94
C ARG A 5 -14.08 -8.66 -9.41
N LYS A 6 -14.55 -7.41 -9.25
CA LYS A 6 -13.69 -6.22 -9.28
C LYS A 6 -12.48 -6.56 -8.43
N THR A 7 -11.31 -6.55 -9.02
CA THR A 7 -10.07 -6.80 -8.28
C THR A 7 -9.87 -5.58 -7.39
N LEU A 8 -10.11 -5.76 -6.09
CA LEU A 8 -10.00 -4.70 -5.10
C LEU A 8 -8.55 -4.25 -4.99
N ASP A 9 -8.34 -2.97 -4.72
CA ASP A 9 -7.00 -2.48 -4.38
C ASP A 9 -6.53 -3.14 -3.08
N ILE A 10 -5.25 -3.46 -2.99
CA ILE A 10 -4.65 -4.03 -1.78
C ILE A 10 -3.87 -2.93 -1.08
N ILE A 11 -4.25 -2.62 0.14
CA ILE A 11 -3.57 -1.66 1.00
C ILE A 11 -2.77 -2.44 2.03
N THR A 12 -1.46 -2.36 1.92
CA THR A 12 -0.54 -3.02 2.86
C THR A 12 0.00 -1.98 3.84
N VAL A 13 -0.15 -2.27 5.13
CA VAL A 13 0.35 -1.46 6.24
C VAL A 13 1.49 -2.22 6.91
N PHE A 14 2.71 -1.71 6.70
CA PHE A 14 3.91 -2.21 7.38
C PHE A 14 4.02 -1.51 8.73
N HIS A 15 3.51 -2.16 9.78
CA HIS A 15 3.43 -1.59 11.13
C HIS A 15 4.49 -2.22 12.06
N LYS A 16 4.67 -1.66 13.26
CA LYS A 16 5.52 -2.22 14.33
C LYS A 16 4.74 -2.04 15.63
N ALA A 17 4.41 -3.12 16.33
CA ALA A 17 3.64 -3.08 17.58
C ALA A 17 4.29 -2.17 18.65
N GLY A 18 5.62 -2.08 18.62
CA GLY A 18 6.38 -1.17 19.49
C GLY A 18 6.26 0.33 19.16
N SER A 19 5.49 0.74 18.14
CA SER A 19 5.29 2.15 17.76
C SER A 19 3.82 2.57 17.89
N PRO A 20 3.50 3.53 18.77
CA PRO A 20 2.14 4.08 18.91
C PRO A 20 1.62 4.76 17.64
N ALA A 21 2.52 5.22 16.78
CA ALA A 21 2.16 5.79 15.48
C ALA A 21 1.66 4.69 14.53
N SER A 22 2.35 3.55 14.51
CA SER A 22 2.00 2.40 13.68
C SER A 22 0.67 1.76 14.06
N THR A 23 0.37 1.62 15.35
CA THR A 23 -0.89 1.04 15.83
C THR A 23 -2.09 1.94 15.50
N ARG A 24 -1.93 3.26 15.61
CA ARG A 24 -2.96 4.23 15.21
C ARG A 24 -3.33 4.09 13.73
N VAL A 25 -2.34 4.07 12.84
CA VAL A 25 -2.56 3.93 11.39
C VAL A 25 -3.23 2.59 11.05
N ALA A 26 -2.78 1.50 11.66
CA ALA A 26 -3.36 0.18 11.46
C ALA A 26 -4.85 0.13 11.87
N ASN A 27 -5.18 0.72 13.03
CA ASN A 27 -6.56 0.79 13.52
C ASN A 27 -7.43 1.68 12.61
N LEU A 28 -6.94 2.86 12.23
CA LEU A 28 -7.65 3.78 11.34
C LEU A 28 -8.03 3.09 10.02
N LEU A 29 -7.07 2.43 9.36
CA LEU A 29 -7.33 1.77 8.09
C LEU A 29 -8.28 0.58 8.23
N LYS A 30 -8.22 -0.13 9.37
CA LYS A 30 -9.13 -1.22 9.71
C LYS A 30 -10.56 -0.73 9.91
N GLU A 31 -10.75 0.38 10.62
CA GLU A 31 -12.06 1.02 10.77
C GLU A 31 -12.61 1.44 9.41
N ILE A 32 -11.79 2.06 8.56
CA ILE A 32 -12.18 2.45 7.20
C ILE A 32 -12.56 1.21 6.37
N SER A 33 -11.78 0.13 6.41
CA SER A 33 -12.09 -1.08 5.62
C SER A 33 -13.41 -1.70 6.06
N VAL A 34 -13.66 -1.77 7.37
CA VAL A 34 -14.91 -2.29 7.93
C VAL A 34 -16.08 -1.39 7.50
N ASN A 35 -15.94 -0.08 7.65
CA ASN A 35 -16.98 0.89 7.26
C ASN A 35 -17.33 0.85 5.77
N LEU A 36 -16.37 0.58 4.88
CA LEU A 36 -16.64 0.43 3.45
C LEU A 36 -17.32 -0.91 3.11
N GLN A 37 -17.05 -1.96 3.88
CA GLN A 37 -17.68 -3.27 3.70
C GLN A 37 -19.10 -3.31 4.29
N THR A 38 -19.36 -2.54 5.36
CA THR A 38 -20.67 -2.46 6.02
C THR A 38 -21.55 -1.31 5.49
N GLY A 39 -20.94 -0.26 4.94
CA GLY A 39 -21.58 0.98 4.48
C GLY A 39 -22.14 0.98 3.05
N ALA A 40 -22.58 -0.19 2.55
CA ALA A 40 -23.45 -0.25 1.38
C ALA A 40 -24.92 0.09 1.72
N THR A 41 -25.20 0.65 2.91
CA THR A 41 -26.48 1.25 3.25
C THR A 41 -26.36 2.77 3.26
N MET A 42 -26.92 3.31 2.19
CA MET A 42 -27.41 4.68 2.00
C MET A 42 -27.76 5.40 3.31
N ASP A 43 -27.28 6.63 3.43
CA ASP A 43 -27.79 7.68 4.30
C ASP A 43 -27.55 7.53 5.81
N GLN A 44 -26.40 8.00 6.34
CA GLN A 44 -26.37 8.79 7.58
C GLN A 44 -25.12 9.71 7.65
N ALA A 45 -25.39 10.97 7.98
CA ALA A 45 -24.43 12.05 8.15
C ALA A 45 -23.69 11.91 9.49
N SER A 46 -22.36 12.12 9.50
CA SER A 46 -21.62 12.71 10.63
C SER A 46 -20.18 13.07 10.23
N ASN A 47 -19.98 14.36 9.98
CA ASN A 47 -18.83 15.21 10.30
C ASN A 47 -17.46 14.57 10.60
N TYR A 48 -16.94 13.69 9.75
CA TYR A 48 -15.52 13.56 9.36
C TYR A 48 -15.57 12.94 7.97
N THR A 49 -14.91 13.54 6.98
CA THR A 49 -15.01 13.18 5.56
C THR A 49 -14.52 11.76 5.28
N LEU A 50 -15.36 10.76 5.56
CA LEU A 50 -15.05 9.36 5.31
C LEU A 50 -14.92 9.10 3.79
N PRO A 51 -14.02 8.19 3.38
CA PRO A 51 -13.83 7.84 1.98
C PRO A 51 -15.10 7.39 1.24
N LYS A 52 -15.52 8.11 0.18
CA LYS A 52 -16.46 7.59 -0.84
C LYS A 52 -15.67 6.81 -1.91
N ARG A 53 -15.14 5.64 -1.54
CA ARG A 53 -14.40 4.77 -2.47
C ARG A 53 -14.92 3.34 -2.43
N ASP A 54 -14.56 2.55 -3.43
CA ASP A 54 -14.82 1.12 -3.42
C ASP A 54 -14.11 0.43 -2.24
N PRO A 55 -14.65 -0.68 -1.72
CA PRO A 55 -13.95 -1.52 -0.76
C PRO A 55 -12.55 -1.90 -1.26
N PHE A 56 -11.65 -2.13 -0.32
CA PHE A 56 -10.27 -2.53 -0.59
C PHE A 56 -9.89 -3.66 0.36
N ASP A 57 -8.88 -4.43 -0.04
CA ASP A 57 -8.31 -5.47 0.80
C ASP A 57 -7.24 -4.86 1.70
N LEU A 58 -7.38 -5.01 3.03
CA LEU A 58 -6.45 -4.44 4.00
C LEU A 58 -5.55 -5.54 4.54
N ASN A 59 -4.25 -5.43 4.24
CA ASN A 59 -3.22 -6.28 4.80
C ASN A 59 -2.41 -5.51 5.84
N ILE A 60 -2.44 -5.97 7.09
CA ILE A 60 -1.65 -5.40 8.18
C ILE A 60 -0.58 -6.42 8.53
N THR A 61 0.69 -6.04 8.37
CA THR A 61 1.81 -6.94 8.66
C THR A 61 2.90 -6.26 9.47
N GLU A 62 3.44 -7.01 10.44
CA GLU A 62 4.68 -6.65 11.15
C GLU A 62 5.92 -7.23 10.47
N GLU A 63 5.72 -8.09 9.47
CA GLU A 63 6.83 -8.65 8.74
C GLU A 63 7.50 -7.56 7.91
N PRO A 64 8.84 -7.58 7.83
CA PRO A 64 9.56 -6.68 6.94
C PRO A 64 9.21 -6.99 5.48
N PRO A 65 9.06 -5.96 4.63
CA PRO A 65 8.79 -6.16 3.21
C PRO A 65 9.88 -6.99 2.52
N THR A 66 9.57 -7.63 1.41
CA THR A 66 10.60 -8.24 0.56
C THR A 66 11.43 -7.16 -0.15
N PRO A 67 12.68 -7.43 -0.55
CA PRO A 67 13.49 -6.45 -1.28
C PRO A 67 12.81 -5.93 -2.56
N GLU A 68 12.07 -6.80 -3.24
CA GLU A 68 11.26 -6.41 -4.41
C GLU A 68 10.15 -5.44 -4.01
N GLN A 69 9.41 -5.71 -2.94
CA GLN A 69 8.41 -4.77 -2.41
C GLN A 69 9.02 -3.43 -2.00
N VAL A 70 10.22 -3.42 -1.41
CA VAL A 70 10.92 -2.18 -1.07
C VAL A 70 11.28 -1.40 -2.31
N GLN A 71 11.79 -2.05 -3.36
CA GLN A 71 12.08 -1.40 -4.63
C GLN A 71 10.82 -0.71 -5.18
N THR A 72 9.71 -1.45 -5.25
CA THR A 72 8.41 -0.91 -5.69
C THR A 72 7.96 0.29 -4.87
N ILE A 73 8.09 0.21 -3.54
CA ILE A 73 7.71 1.31 -2.64
C ILE A 73 8.58 2.55 -2.92
N LEU A 74 9.89 2.37 -3.12
CA LEU A 74 10.82 3.46 -3.42
C LEU A 74 10.48 4.14 -4.76
N GLU A 75 10.07 3.37 -5.76
CA GLU A 75 9.57 3.90 -7.03
C GLU A 75 8.29 4.74 -6.84
N TYR A 76 7.34 4.28 -6.01
CA TYR A 76 6.09 4.99 -5.75
C TYR A 76 6.24 6.28 -4.97
N VAL A 77 7.15 6.33 -4.00
CA VAL A 77 7.37 7.55 -3.21
C VAL A 77 8.19 8.59 -3.98
N GLY A 78 8.94 8.15 -5.00
CA GLY A 78 9.85 9.00 -5.76
C GLY A 78 11.17 9.27 -5.03
N LYS A 79 12.17 9.73 -5.80
CA LYS A 79 13.56 9.86 -5.35
C LYS A 79 13.72 10.78 -4.12
N ASP A 80 12.90 11.81 -4.03
CA ASP A 80 12.93 12.79 -2.93
C ASP A 80 12.50 12.21 -1.58
N ASN A 81 11.73 11.12 -1.57
CA ASN A 81 11.16 10.53 -0.35
C ASN A 81 11.84 9.22 0.06
N ILE A 82 12.90 8.82 -0.63
CA ILE A 82 13.66 7.58 -0.34
C ILE A 82 14.15 7.56 1.11
N SER A 83 14.66 8.68 1.61
CA SER A 83 15.15 8.81 2.99
C SER A 83 14.04 8.67 4.04
N GLN A 84 12.78 8.88 3.65
CA GLN A 84 11.62 8.67 4.53
C GLN A 84 11.22 7.20 4.62
N ILE A 85 11.54 6.38 3.61
CA ILE A 85 11.27 4.93 3.59
C ILE A 85 12.42 4.16 4.23
N ILE A 86 13.67 4.46 3.85
CA ILE A 86 14.87 3.84 4.40
C ILE A 86 15.75 4.90 5.07
N LYS A 87 16.01 4.72 6.36
CA LYS A 87 16.81 5.65 7.17
C LYS A 87 18.19 5.88 6.56
N GLY A 88 18.49 7.14 6.30
CA GLY A 88 19.79 7.58 5.79
C GLY A 88 20.10 7.13 4.36
N ALA A 89 19.13 6.60 3.62
CA ALA A 89 19.31 6.29 2.22
C ALA A 89 19.26 7.55 1.36
N ARG A 90 20.12 7.61 0.33
CA ARG A 90 20.19 8.72 -0.62
C ARG A 90 19.53 8.41 -1.97
N ASP A 91 19.62 7.15 -2.38
CA ASP A 91 19.18 6.67 -3.69
C ASP A 91 18.57 5.28 -3.54
N GLU A 92 17.82 4.83 -4.55
CA GLU A 92 17.12 3.53 -4.49
C GLU A 92 18.09 2.37 -4.28
N LYS A 93 19.23 2.40 -4.97
CA LYS A 93 20.28 1.38 -4.85
C LYS A 93 20.89 1.36 -3.45
N ASP A 94 21.09 2.53 -2.83
CA ASP A 94 21.60 2.65 -1.46
C ASP A 94 20.54 2.19 -0.43
N ALA A 95 19.28 2.57 -0.64
CA ALA A 95 18.14 2.17 0.15
C ALA A 95 17.97 0.66 0.20
N LEU A 96 18.01 -0.01 -0.96
CA LEU A 96 17.93 -1.47 -1.06
C LEU A 96 19.12 -2.15 -0.40
N ARG A 97 20.33 -1.59 -0.54
CA ARG A 97 21.52 -2.14 0.11
C ARG A 97 21.41 -2.07 1.63
N LYS A 98 21.01 -0.91 2.16
CA LYS A 98 20.77 -0.68 3.60
C LYS A 98 19.62 -1.51 4.16
N PHE A 99 18.57 -1.72 3.37
CA PHE A 99 17.45 -2.55 3.75
C PHE A 99 17.86 -4.03 3.88
N LYS A 100 18.64 -4.54 2.91
CA LYS A 100 19.17 -5.91 2.93
C LYS A 100 20.13 -6.14 4.10
N GLU A 101 20.94 -5.13 4.42
CA GLU A 101 21.87 -5.17 5.55
C GLU A 101 21.14 -5.12 6.90
N SER A 102 20.11 -4.28 7.02
CA SER A 102 19.30 -4.16 8.24
C SER A 102 17.87 -3.78 7.91
N LYS A 103 16.96 -4.73 8.14
CA LYS A 103 15.51 -4.53 7.96
C LYS A 103 14.93 -3.46 8.89
N GLU A 104 15.65 -3.12 9.97
CA GLU A 104 15.32 -2.03 10.90
C GLU A 104 15.54 -0.63 10.33
N ASN A 105 16.29 -0.51 9.23
CA ASN A 105 16.43 0.74 8.49
C ASN A 105 15.13 1.13 7.80
N PHE A 106 14.20 0.18 7.59
CA PHE A 106 12.87 0.47 7.09
C PHE A 106 12.08 1.26 8.13
N VAL A 107 11.71 2.49 7.78
CA VAL A 107 10.89 3.36 8.61
C VAL A 107 9.48 2.78 8.68
N ARG A 108 8.88 2.82 9.87
CA ARG A 108 7.51 2.34 10.11
C ARG A 108 6.73 3.40 10.89
N PRO A 109 5.44 3.62 10.60
CA PRO A 109 4.64 2.87 9.62
C PRO A 109 4.88 3.30 8.17
N VAL A 110 4.70 2.36 7.23
CA VAL A 110 4.62 2.65 5.79
C VAL A 110 3.33 2.06 5.27
N VAL A 111 2.56 2.87 4.55
CA VAL A 111 1.31 2.46 3.90
C VAL A 111 1.59 2.43 2.40
N SER A 112 1.42 1.27 1.78
CA SER A 112 1.49 1.11 0.33
C SER A 112 0.15 0.67 -0.23
N VAL A 113 -0.23 1.24 -1.37
CA VAL A 113 -1.42 0.85 -2.13
C VAL A 113 -0.96 0.24 -3.44
N ALA A 114 -1.23 -1.05 -3.57
CA ALA A 114 -0.96 -1.86 -4.73
C ALA A 114 -2.27 -2.08 -5.49
N ARG A 115 -2.28 -1.70 -6.77
CA ARG A 115 -3.42 -2.01 -7.65
C ARG A 115 -3.20 -3.36 -8.31
N PRO A 116 -4.18 -4.26 -8.37
CA PRO A 116 -4.06 -5.51 -9.11
C PRO A 116 -3.95 -5.25 -10.62
N MET A 117 -3.00 -5.90 -11.30
CA MET A 117 -2.79 -5.72 -12.74
C MET A 117 -4.05 -6.07 -13.53
N ARG A 118 -4.58 -5.09 -14.28
CA ARG A 118 -5.63 -5.34 -15.26
C ARG A 118 -4.97 -5.88 -16.52
N LEU A 119 -5.18 -7.17 -16.80
CA LEU A 119 -4.58 -7.95 -17.90
C LEU A 119 -4.77 -7.39 -19.34
N HIS A 120 -5.43 -6.24 -19.52
CA HIS A 120 -5.89 -5.76 -20.82
C HIS A 120 -4.88 -4.91 -21.61
N ARG A 121 -3.66 -4.66 -21.14
CA ARG A 121 -2.75 -3.71 -21.82
C ARG A 121 -1.26 -4.05 -21.91
N TYR A 122 -0.85 -5.30 -21.66
CA TYR A 122 0.53 -5.73 -21.88
C TYR A 122 0.61 -7.00 -22.75
N PRO A 123 1.52 -7.06 -23.74
CA PRO A 123 1.83 -8.31 -24.43
C PRO A 123 2.40 -9.31 -23.42
N LEU A 124 1.83 -10.50 -23.40
CA LEU A 124 2.25 -11.61 -22.56
C LEU A 124 3.74 -11.95 -22.83
N PRO A 125 4.61 -12.04 -21.81
CA PRO A 125 5.92 -12.65 -22.01
C PRO A 125 5.74 -14.12 -22.40
N ALA A 126 6.64 -14.62 -23.26
CA ALA A 126 6.60 -15.98 -23.79
C ALA A 126 6.45 -17.01 -22.64
N ALA A 127 5.58 -18.00 -22.86
CA ALA A 127 5.24 -19.04 -21.89
C ALA A 127 6.49 -19.79 -21.43
N GLY A 128 6.99 -19.44 -20.25
CA GLY A 128 8.21 -20.02 -19.67
C GLY A 128 8.66 -19.39 -18.35
N THR A 129 8.19 -18.18 -18.02
CA THR A 129 8.60 -17.46 -16.79
C THR A 129 7.48 -17.36 -15.74
N LEU A 130 6.65 -18.40 -15.58
CA LEU A 130 5.46 -18.38 -14.73
C LEU A 130 5.66 -18.98 -13.32
N ALA A 131 6.80 -18.75 -12.69
CA ALA A 131 6.98 -19.13 -11.28
C ALA A 131 6.66 -18.00 -10.28
N ASN A 132 6.57 -16.74 -10.74
CA ASN A 132 6.33 -15.57 -9.85
C ASN A 132 5.09 -14.72 -10.22
N ALA A 133 4.19 -15.26 -11.05
CA ALA A 133 3.04 -14.51 -11.59
C ALA A 133 1.87 -14.28 -10.60
N LEU A 134 1.99 -14.60 -9.31
CA LEU A 134 0.88 -14.53 -8.36
C LEU A 134 0.61 -13.14 -7.74
N GLN A 135 1.43 -12.12 -8.00
CA GLN A 135 1.16 -10.74 -7.54
C GLN A 135 1.64 -9.69 -8.53
N THR A 136 1.15 -9.72 -9.77
CA THR A 136 1.44 -8.61 -10.68
C THR A 136 0.62 -7.39 -10.25
N VAL A 137 1.26 -6.48 -9.53
CA VAL A 137 0.74 -5.16 -9.16
C VAL A 137 0.85 -4.25 -10.38
N ASP A 138 -0.12 -3.37 -10.61
CA ASP A 138 -0.07 -2.33 -11.64
C ASP A 138 0.94 -1.25 -11.19
N TRP A 139 2.15 -1.33 -11.76
CA TRP A 139 3.33 -0.54 -11.42
C TRP A 139 3.21 0.96 -11.76
N ASN A 140 2.23 1.37 -12.56
CA ASN A 140 2.09 2.75 -13.02
C ASN A 140 1.14 3.60 -12.16
N ASN A 141 0.40 3.00 -11.21
CA ASN A 141 -0.67 3.69 -10.48
C ASN A 141 -0.67 3.43 -8.97
N GLY A 142 0.37 2.77 -8.44
CA GLY A 142 0.53 2.59 -7.00
C GLY A 142 0.94 3.91 -6.31
N LYS A 143 0.67 3.99 -5.00
CA LYS A 143 1.16 5.08 -4.15
C LYS A 143 1.60 4.51 -2.81
N ALA A 144 2.68 5.05 -2.26
CA ALA A 144 3.11 4.75 -0.91
C ALA A 144 3.43 6.04 -0.16
N ILE A 145 3.30 5.99 1.17
CA ILE A 145 3.72 7.05 2.07
C ILE A 145 4.37 6.44 3.30
N ALA A 146 5.42 7.10 3.78
CA ALA A 146 6.01 6.84 5.09
C ALA A 146 5.42 7.77 6.14
N GLY A 147 5.26 7.25 7.35
CA GLY A 147 4.85 8.03 8.51
C GLY A 147 3.38 7.85 8.88
N ALA A 148 2.98 8.57 9.94
CA ALA A 148 1.67 8.44 10.57
C ALA A 148 0.84 9.72 10.45
N ASN A 149 0.99 10.46 9.36
CA ASN A 149 0.16 11.63 9.11
C ASN A 149 -1.21 11.16 8.59
N ASP A 150 -2.21 11.16 9.48
CA ASP A 150 -3.57 10.71 9.18
C ASP A 150 -4.14 11.43 7.94
N SER A 151 -3.85 12.72 7.75
CA SER A 151 -4.35 13.48 6.61
C SER A 151 -3.74 13.02 5.28
N GLU A 152 -2.46 12.66 5.25
CA GLU A 152 -1.80 12.15 4.04
C GLU A 152 -2.26 10.73 3.74
N ILE A 153 -2.43 9.90 4.76
CA ILE A 153 -2.97 8.53 4.64
C ILE A 153 -4.38 8.57 4.10
N LEU A 154 -5.25 9.40 4.69
CA LEU A 154 -6.62 9.58 4.23
C LEU A 154 -6.66 10.14 2.81
N LYS A 155 -5.79 11.10 2.46
CA LYS A 155 -5.68 11.61 1.09
C LYS A 155 -5.25 10.53 0.12
N LEU A 156 -4.29 9.67 0.47
CA LEU A 156 -3.82 8.59 -0.40
C LEU A 156 -4.95 7.57 -0.61
N VAL A 157 -5.58 7.16 0.49
CA VAL A 157 -6.75 6.29 0.52
C VAL A 157 -7.89 6.85 -0.34
N ASN A 158 -8.19 8.16 -0.23
CA ASN A 158 -9.28 8.84 -0.94
C ASN A 158 -8.97 9.22 -2.39
N ALA A 159 -7.73 9.63 -2.67
CA ALA A 159 -7.27 9.97 -4.02
C ALA A 159 -7.22 8.72 -4.91
N THR A 160 -7.30 7.53 -4.32
CA THR A 160 -7.56 6.28 -5.02
C THR A 160 -9.04 6.22 -5.39
N LYS A 161 -9.47 7.16 -6.23
CA LYS A 161 -10.80 7.20 -6.83
C LYS A 161 -10.72 6.46 -8.17
N LEU A 162 -11.61 5.48 -8.37
CA LEU A 162 -11.89 4.87 -9.67
C LEU A 162 -12.55 5.89 -10.60
#